data_AF-A0A135LZ19-F1
#
_entry.id   AF-A0A135LZ19-F1
#
_cell.length_a   1.000
_cell.length_b   1.000
_cell.length_c   1.000
_cell.angle_alpha   90.00
_cell.angle_beta   90.00
_cell.angle_gamma   90.00
#
_symmetry.space_group_name_H-M   'P 1'
#
loop_
_entity.id
_entity.type
_entity.pdbx_description
1 polymer ?
#
loop_
_entity_poly.entity_id
_entity_poly.type
_entity_poly.pdbx_seq_one_letter_code
_entity_poly.pdbx_strand_id
1 'polypeptide(L)'
;MSDALLKQAIHIGHVARKWETIYPFKKWKVDFENRRSLTDEERLRLRRAVYRLWLYHSAFHSHVYDRHSRSLRHVVLERAQLLHNWSTQELAEIEDLRLVMCDIVQNHICPSNVTIQRKFRKRFPDSNQQLSFNIHLNYPPLSTTLSSHGHSLLQKRPDTSIQQYFHTAHPGNYPESPAKYRSRFRNDLSHDPGYEGWGDEIPHYYIMQDMMKLDPGQILWLRDHALLKEQVEEYVWSLGEWFRNNGETFGDTLEYVMNERGLEVGEFRSAVAARDMGIVLD
;
A
#
# COMPACT_ATOMS: atom_id res chain seq x y z
N MET A 1 -27.58 11.29 -8.16
CA MET A 1 -26.18 11.09 -7.74
C MET A 1 -25.88 12.08 -6.63
N SER A 2 -25.33 11.67 -5.49
CA SER A 2 -25.03 12.60 -4.38
C SER A 2 -23.71 13.34 -4.62
N ASP A 3 -23.57 14.54 -4.06
CA ASP A 3 -22.33 15.34 -4.12
C ASP A 3 -21.12 14.57 -3.56
N ALA A 4 -21.32 13.78 -2.50
CA ALA A 4 -20.28 12.93 -1.92
C ALA A 4 -19.75 11.87 -2.91
N LEU A 5 -20.64 11.19 -3.65
CA LEU A 5 -20.25 10.19 -4.64
C LEU A 5 -19.51 10.84 -5.82
N LEU A 6 -19.94 12.04 -6.24
CA LEU A 6 -19.26 12.78 -7.30
C LEU A 6 -17.83 13.17 -6.88
N LYS A 7 -17.65 13.64 -5.64
CA LYS A 7 -16.33 13.95 -5.07
C LYS A 7 -15.42 12.72 -5.04
N GLN A 8 -15.94 11.57 -4.61
CA GLN A 8 -15.20 10.31 -4.62
C GLN A 8 -14.81 9.87 -6.05
N ALA A 9 -15.73 9.98 -7.01
CA ALA A 9 -15.48 9.65 -8.42
C ALA A 9 -14.39 10.54 -9.05
N ILE A 10 -14.43 11.85 -8.78
CA ILE A 10 -13.40 12.80 -9.24
C ILE A 10 -12.05 12.44 -8.60
N HIS A 11 -12.05 12.19 -7.28
CA HIS A 11 -10.83 11.84 -6.55
C HIS A 11 -10.17 10.57 -7.10
N ILE A 12 -10.93 9.49 -7.26
CA ILE A 12 -10.37 8.24 -7.77
C ILE A 12 -9.91 8.37 -9.23
N GLY A 13 -10.57 9.22 -10.03
CA GLY A 13 -10.09 9.58 -11.37
C GLY A 13 -8.70 10.23 -11.37
N HIS A 14 -8.43 11.13 -10.42
CA HIS A 14 -7.09 11.71 -10.25
C HIS A 14 -6.06 10.68 -9.78
N VAL A 15 -6.43 9.79 -8.85
CA VAL A 15 -5.59 8.69 -8.40
C VAL A 15 -5.20 7.79 -9.57
N ALA A 16 -6.17 7.40 -10.40
CA ALA A 16 -5.93 6.55 -11.56
C ALA A 16 -4.98 7.21 -12.58
N ARG A 17 -5.14 8.52 -12.84
CA ARG A 17 -4.22 9.28 -13.71
C ARG A 17 -2.80 9.34 -13.14
N LYS A 18 -2.63 9.44 -11.82
CA LYS A 18 -1.30 9.36 -11.20
C LYS A 18 -0.69 7.96 -11.37
N TRP A 19 -1.48 6.90 -11.24
CA TRP A 19 -0.99 5.54 -11.46
C TRP A 19 -0.45 5.32 -12.88
N GLU A 20 -1.00 5.97 -13.91
CA GLU A 20 -0.48 5.89 -15.29
C GLU A 20 0.97 6.33 -15.41
N THR A 21 1.39 7.34 -14.63
CA THR A 21 2.76 7.84 -14.67
C THR A 21 3.71 6.98 -13.85
N ILE A 22 3.20 6.24 -12.87
CA ILE A 22 3.98 5.49 -11.88
C ILE A 22 4.18 4.04 -12.31
N TYR A 23 3.11 3.44 -12.82
CA TYR A 23 3.03 2.03 -13.14
C TYR A 23 4.18 1.57 -14.06
N PRO A 24 4.50 2.26 -15.18
CA PRO A 24 5.62 1.86 -16.04
C PRO A 24 6.97 1.76 -15.33
N PHE A 25 7.28 2.72 -14.44
CA PHE A 25 8.56 2.72 -13.71
C PHE A 25 8.67 1.56 -12.73
N LYS A 26 7.54 1.04 -12.27
CA LYS A 26 7.47 -0.07 -11.32
C LYS A 26 7.40 -1.42 -12.01
N LYS A 27 6.55 -1.57 -13.02
CA LYS A 27 6.43 -2.79 -13.81
C LYS A 27 7.77 -3.15 -14.46
N TRP A 28 8.42 -2.18 -15.11
CA TRP A 28 9.72 -2.36 -15.78
C TRP A 28 10.90 -1.90 -14.92
N LYS A 29 10.86 -2.21 -13.61
CA LYS A 29 11.94 -1.85 -12.69
C LYS A 29 13.21 -2.67 -12.96
N VAL A 30 13.07 -3.95 -13.28
CA VAL A 30 14.17 -4.88 -13.61
C VAL A 30 14.43 -4.91 -15.12
N ASP A 31 13.36 -4.97 -15.91
CA ASP A 31 13.40 -4.96 -17.37
C ASP A 31 13.32 -3.53 -17.91
N PHE A 32 14.36 -2.73 -17.69
CA PHE A 32 14.35 -1.30 -18.03
C PHE A 32 14.37 -1.06 -19.55
N GLU A 33 14.79 -2.02 -20.36
CA GLU A 33 14.85 -1.93 -21.82
C GLU A 33 13.45 -1.87 -22.43
N ASN A 34 12.49 -2.61 -21.86
CA ASN A 34 11.09 -2.58 -22.28
C ASN A 34 10.26 -1.47 -21.61
N ARG A 35 10.89 -0.59 -20.81
CA ARG A 35 10.17 0.50 -20.15
C ARG A 35 9.69 1.52 -21.18
N ARG A 36 8.37 1.69 -21.27
CA ARG A 36 7.73 2.66 -22.16
C ARG A 36 6.52 3.34 -21.53
N SER A 37 6.01 4.35 -22.22
CA SER A 37 4.69 4.89 -21.89
C SER A 37 3.61 3.87 -22.23
N LEU A 38 2.53 3.88 -21.46
CA LEU A 38 1.35 3.04 -21.72
C LEU A 38 0.62 3.52 -22.98
N THR A 39 0.08 2.58 -23.74
CA THR A 39 -0.88 2.85 -24.82
C THR A 39 -2.22 3.31 -24.24
N ASP A 40 -3.13 3.81 -25.08
CA ASP A 40 -4.48 4.22 -24.62
C ASP A 40 -5.28 3.04 -24.02
N GLU A 41 -5.17 1.86 -24.63
CA GLU A 41 -5.83 0.65 -24.12
C GLU A 41 -5.25 0.21 -22.78
N GLU A 42 -3.92 0.23 -22.63
CA GLU A 42 -3.26 -0.10 -21.35
C GLU A 42 -3.60 0.92 -20.25
N ARG A 43 -3.67 2.21 -20.59
CA ARG A 43 -4.17 3.25 -19.68
C ARG A 43 -5.59 2.95 -19.23
N LEU A 44 -6.47 2.57 -20.16
CA LEU A 44 -7.86 2.21 -19.84
C LEU A 44 -7.92 1.00 -18.90
N ARG A 45 -7.17 -0.08 -19.19
CA ARG A 45 -7.08 -1.26 -18.32
C ARG A 45 -6.56 -0.90 -16.92
N LEU A 46 -5.49 -0.11 -16.86
CA LEU A 46 -4.92 0.36 -15.59
C LEU A 46 -5.93 1.18 -14.78
N ARG A 47 -6.63 2.14 -15.39
CA ARG A 47 -7.67 2.93 -14.70
C ARG A 47 -8.77 2.02 -14.15
N ARG A 48 -9.25 1.06 -14.95
CA ARG A 48 -10.27 0.10 -14.52
C ARG A 48 -9.76 -0.77 -13.36
N ALA A 49 -8.51 -1.23 -13.41
CA ALA A 49 -7.88 -1.97 -12.31
C ALA A 49 -7.83 -1.13 -11.02
N VAL A 50 -7.44 0.15 -11.11
CA VAL A 50 -7.44 1.08 -9.97
C VAL A 50 -8.85 1.21 -9.37
N TYR A 51 -9.88 1.38 -10.21
CA TYR A 51 -11.26 1.53 -9.74
C TYR A 51 -11.79 0.26 -9.08
N ARG A 52 -11.55 -0.91 -9.68
CA ARG A 52 -12.01 -2.20 -9.14
C ARG A 52 -11.33 -2.53 -7.82
N LEU A 53 -10.02 -2.27 -7.72
CA LEU A 53 -9.28 -2.50 -6.48
C LEU A 53 -9.72 -1.51 -5.40
N TRP A 54 -9.88 -0.23 -5.73
CA TRP A 54 -10.45 0.75 -4.80
C TRP A 54 -11.84 0.35 -4.30
N LEU A 55 -12.71 -0.15 -5.20
CA LEU A 55 -14.04 -0.65 -4.86
C LEU A 55 -13.95 -1.81 -3.87
N TYR A 56 -13.08 -2.79 -4.14
CA TYR A 56 -12.88 -3.93 -3.25
C TYR A 56 -12.42 -3.49 -1.85
N HIS A 57 -11.42 -2.62 -1.77
CA HIS A 57 -10.90 -2.11 -0.50
C HIS A 57 -11.97 -1.31 0.26
N SER A 58 -12.72 -0.46 -0.44
CA SER A 58 -13.79 0.34 0.16
C SER A 58 -14.92 -0.53 0.71
N ALA A 59 -15.22 -1.67 0.08
CA ALA A 59 -16.24 -2.60 0.53
C ALA A 59 -15.77 -3.42 1.74
N PHE A 60 -14.57 -4.01 1.67
CA PHE A 60 -14.19 -5.10 2.57
C PHE A 60 -13.04 -4.79 3.53
N HIS A 61 -12.30 -3.70 3.34
CA HIS A 61 -11.26 -3.27 4.28
C HIS A 61 -11.78 -2.09 5.12
N SER A 62 -12.69 -2.41 6.05
CA SER A 62 -13.28 -1.44 6.96
C SER A 62 -13.44 -2.03 8.36
N HIS A 63 -13.77 -1.18 9.34
CA HIS A 63 -14.04 -1.60 10.72
C HIS A 63 -15.18 -2.64 10.87
N VAL A 64 -16.05 -2.77 9.86
CA VAL A 64 -17.15 -3.75 9.85
C VAL A 64 -16.62 -5.17 9.66
N TYR A 65 -15.51 -5.33 8.93
CA TYR A 65 -14.89 -6.62 8.62
C TYR A 65 -13.62 -6.81 9.46
N ASP A 66 -13.82 -7.19 10.72
CA ASP A 66 -12.71 -7.45 11.63
C ASP A 66 -11.98 -8.78 11.31
N ARG A 67 -10.87 -9.02 12.03
CA ARG A 67 -10.04 -10.23 11.87
C ARG A 67 -10.78 -11.54 12.15
N HIS A 68 -11.84 -11.51 12.96
CA HIS A 68 -12.61 -12.70 13.35
C HIS A 68 -13.66 -13.06 12.30
N SER A 69 -14.14 -12.07 11.54
CA SER A 69 -15.09 -12.26 10.45
C SER A 69 -14.45 -12.80 9.16
N ARG A 70 -13.13 -12.65 9.01
CA ARG A 70 -12.40 -12.84 7.75
C ARG A 70 -12.59 -14.21 7.09
N SER A 71 -12.61 -15.27 7.89
CA SER A 71 -12.75 -16.66 7.45
C SER A 71 -14.19 -17.18 7.51
N LEU A 72 -15.14 -16.37 7.97
CA LEU A 72 -16.55 -16.77 7.98
C LEU A 72 -17.02 -16.99 6.55
N ARG A 73 -17.60 -18.16 6.29
CA ARG A 73 -17.98 -18.59 4.94
C ARG A 73 -18.87 -17.57 4.22
N HIS A 74 -19.86 -16.99 4.90
CA HIS A 74 -20.75 -16.01 4.28
C HIS A 74 -20.02 -14.73 3.87
N VAL A 75 -19.03 -14.28 4.67
CA VAL A 75 -18.17 -13.13 4.33
C VAL A 75 -17.26 -13.46 3.15
N VAL A 76 -16.66 -14.66 3.13
CA VAL A 76 -15.85 -15.12 1.99
C VAL A 76 -16.68 -15.12 0.69
N LEU A 77 -17.89 -15.67 0.75
CA LEU A 77 -18.81 -15.71 -0.40
C LEU A 77 -19.23 -14.30 -0.84
N GLU A 78 -19.48 -13.38 0.08
CA GLU A 78 -19.79 -11.98 -0.25
C GLU A 78 -18.63 -11.30 -1.00
N ARG A 79 -17.38 -11.52 -0.56
CA ARG A 79 -16.19 -11.01 -1.26
C ARG A 79 -16.04 -11.64 -2.64
N ALA A 80 -16.22 -12.97 -2.73
CA ALA A 80 -16.12 -13.71 -3.99
C ALA A 80 -17.18 -13.24 -5.00
N GLN A 81 -18.41 -12.98 -4.54
CA GLN A 81 -19.49 -12.43 -5.36
C GLN A 81 -19.08 -11.15 -6.09
N LEU A 82 -18.33 -10.26 -5.44
CA LEU A 82 -17.81 -9.07 -6.12
C LEU A 82 -16.86 -9.45 -7.28
N LEU A 83 -15.88 -10.34 -7.02
CA LEU A 83 -14.89 -10.76 -8.02
C LEU A 83 -15.49 -11.58 -9.17
N HIS A 84 -16.60 -12.30 -8.95
CA HIS A 84 -17.31 -13.00 -10.02
C HIS A 84 -17.88 -12.07 -11.10
N ASN A 85 -18.06 -10.78 -10.80
CA ASN A 85 -18.49 -9.80 -11.81
C ASN A 85 -17.39 -9.43 -12.83
N TRP A 86 -16.17 -9.94 -12.66
CA TRP A 86 -15.04 -9.64 -13.53
C TRP A 86 -14.49 -10.90 -14.20
N SER A 87 -14.19 -10.80 -15.49
CA SER A 87 -13.52 -11.85 -16.25
C SER A 87 -12.12 -12.17 -15.69
N THR A 88 -11.55 -13.30 -16.09
CA THR A 88 -10.20 -13.69 -15.65
C THR A 88 -9.15 -12.67 -16.11
N GLN A 89 -9.31 -12.08 -17.30
CA GLN A 89 -8.45 -11.00 -17.77
C GLN A 89 -8.56 -9.75 -16.89
N GLU A 90 -9.77 -9.34 -16.51
CA GLU A 90 -9.95 -8.18 -15.63
C GLU A 90 -9.40 -8.43 -14.22
N LEU A 91 -9.46 -9.67 -13.72
CA LEU A 91 -8.80 -10.05 -12.47
C LEU A 91 -7.28 -10.03 -12.59
N ALA A 92 -6.73 -10.43 -13.75
CA ALA A 92 -5.31 -10.31 -14.05
C ALA A 92 -4.85 -8.85 -14.07
N GLU A 93 -5.64 -7.94 -14.65
CA GLU A 93 -5.37 -6.49 -14.62
C GLU A 93 -5.29 -5.96 -13.18
N ILE A 94 -6.17 -6.44 -12.29
CA ILE A 94 -6.15 -6.04 -10.87
C ILE A 94 -4.94 -6.62 -10.14
N GLU A 95 -4.63 -7.90 -10.32
CA GLU A 95 -3.47 -8.53 -9.67
C GLU A 95 -2.16 -7.89 -10.14
N ASP A 96 -2.04 -7.55 -11.42
CA ASP A 96 -0.89 -6.84 -11.98
C ASP A 96 -0.65 -5.48 -11.27
N LEU A 97 -1.72 -4.68 -11.11
CA LEU A 97 -1.66 -3.45 -10.31
C LEU A 97 -1.31 -3.73 -8.84
N ARG A 98 -1.91 -4.77 -8.24
CA ARG A 98 -1.71 -5.11 -6.83
C ARG A 98 -0.25 -5.50 -6.54
N LEU A 99 0.40 -6.21 -7.47
CA LEU A 99 1.83 -6.54 -7.38
C LEU A 99 2.70 -5.27 -7.43
N VAL A 100 2.35 -4.31 -8.29
CA VAL A 100 3.02 -3.00 -8.33
C VAL A 100 2.81 -2.20 -7.03
N MET A 101 1.59 -2.22 -6.47
CA MET A 101 1.30 -1.65 -5.14
C MET A 101 2.14 -2.31 -4.06
N CYS A 102 2.26 -3.64 -4.08
CA CYS A 102 3.09 -4.41 -3.16
C CYS A 102 4.58 -3.98 -3.24
N ASP A 103 5.16 -3.82 -4.45
CA ASP A 103 6.52 -3.28 -4.59
C ASP A 103 6.65 -1.90 -3.94
N ILE A 104 5.67 -1.02 -4.14
CA ILE A 104 5.70 0.33 -3.55
C ILE A 104 5.64 0.25 -2.02
N VAL A 105 4.70 -0.52 -1.47
CA VAL A 105 4.56 -0.69 -0.02
C VAL A 105 5.85 -1.24 0.58
N GLN A 106 6.36 -2.34 0.02
CA GLN A 106 7.56 -3.02 0.51
C GLN A 106 8.85 -2.19 0.34
N ASN A 107 8.93 -1.29 -0.63
CA ASN A 107 10.17 -0.56 -0.91
C ASN A 107 10.18 0.90 -0.50
N HIS A 108 9.01 1.51 -0.30
CA HIS A 108 8.88 2.95 -0.08
C HIS A 108 8.09 3.28 1.19
N ILE A 109 7.10 2.49 1.57
CA ILE A 109 6.23 2.80 2.72
C ILE A 109 6.73 2.09 3.97
N CYS A 110 6.84 0.77 3.93
CA CYS A 110 7.28 -0.05 5.06
C CYS A 110 8.43 -1.01 4.67
N PRO A 111 9.62 -0.49 4.32
CA PRO A 111 10.76 -1.33 3.97
C PRO A 111 11.25 -2.19 5.12
N SER A 112 11.59 -3.44 4.81
CA SER A 112 12.22 -4.35 5.77
C SER A 112 13.63 -3.88 6.13
N ASN A 113 14.16 -4.28 7.29
CA ASN A 113 15.51 -3.89 7.70
C ASN A 113 16.56 -4.39 6.69
N VAL A 114 16.43 -5.62 6.18
CA VAL A 114 17.27 -6.16 5.10
C VAL A 114 17.20 -5.27 3.85
N THR A 115 16.00 -4.78 3.49
CA THR A 115 15.83 -3.90 2.34
C THR A 115 16.55 -2.56 2.53
N ILE A 116 16.48 -1.99 3.73
CA ILE A 116 17.20 -0.77 4.10
C ILE A 116 18.71 -1.01 4.02
N GLN A 117 19.19 -2.06 4.68
CA GLN A 117 20.62 -2.39 4.72
C GLN A 117 21.19 -2.57 3.32
N ARG A 118 20.47 -3.28 2.44
CA ARG A 118 20.86 -3.48 1.04
C ARG A 118 20.92 -2.16 0.28
N LYS A 119 19.91 -1.29 0.43
CA LYS A 119 19.85 0.02 -0.25
C LYS A 119 20.95 0.96 0.25
N PHE A 120 21.23 0.95 1.54
CA PHE A 120 22.28 1.76 2.16
C PHE A 120 23.66 1.34 1.67
N ARG A 121 24.01 0.04 1.77
CA ARG A 121 25.29 -0.49 1.27
C ARG A 121 25.49 -0.23 -0.22
N LYS A 122 24.43 -0.32 -1.03
CA LYS A 122 24.50 0.01 -2.46
C LYS A 122 24.80 1.49 -2.72
N ARG A 123 24.32 2.40 -1.87
CA ARG A 123 24.54 3.85 -2.00
C ARG A 123 25.88 4.30 -1.40
N PHE A 124 26.36 3.62 -0.37
CA PHE A 124 27.56 3.95 0.39
C PHE A 124 28.44 2.71 0.57
N PRO A 125 29.06 2.20 -0.51
CA PRO A 125 29.83 0.94 -0.47
C PRO A 125 31.03 1.01 0.47
N ASP A 126 31.66 2.18 0.58
CA ASP A 126 32.87 2.40 1.41
C ASP A 126 32.55 2.77 2.86
N SER A 127 31.26 2.84 3.24
CA SER A 127 30.87 3.18 4.60
C SER A 127 30.96 1.97 5.53
N ASN A 128 31.74 2.11 6.60
CA ASN A 128 31.81 1.14 7.71
C ASN A 128 30.67 1.31 8.73
N GLN A 129 29.71 2.21 8.46
CA GLN A 129 28.61 2.49 9.39
C GLN A 129 27.66 1.30 9.47
N GLN A 130 27.45 0.82 10.69
CA GLN A 130 26.39 -0.14 11.01
C GLN A 130 25.10 0.64 11.26
N LEU A 131 24.03 0.26 10.57
CA LEU A 131 22.71 0.85 10.76
C LEU A 131 22.07 0.31 12.03
N SER A 132 21.47 1.20 12.81
CA SER A 132 20.75 0.85 14.03
C SER A 132 19.32 0.47 13.68
N PHE A 133 19.02 -0.83 13.69
CA PHE A 133 17.64 -1.29 13.53
C PHE A 133 16.97 -1.41 14.89
N ASN A 134 15.77 -0.85 15.03
CA ASN A 134 14.93 -1.15 16.18
C ASN A 134 14.46 -2.61 16.08
N ILE A 135 15.06 -3.49 16.90
CA ILE A 135 14.76 -4.93 16.95
C ILE A 135 13.42 -5.18 17.66
N HIS A 136 12.96 -4.22 18.46
CA HIS A 136 11.64 -4.25 19.07
C HIS A 136 10.60 -3.72 18.10
N LEU A 137 9.56 -4.52 17.86
CA LEU A 137 8.28 -4.01 17.37
C LEU A 137 7.91 -2.81 18.26
N ASN A 138 8.01 -1.59 17.73
CA ASN A 138 7.53 -0.38 18.39
C ASN A 138 5.99 -0.38 18.35
N TYR A 139 5.37 -1.38 18.97
CA TYR A 139 4.04 -1.19 19.51
C TYR A 139 4.24 -0.50 20.86
N PRO A 140 3.87 0.79 21.02
CA PRO A 140 3.74 1.32 22.36
C PRO A 140 2.77 0.39 23.12
N PRO A 141 3.07 0.03 24.38
CA PRO A 141 2.14 -0.76 25.16
C PRO A 141 0.78 -0.05 25.17
N LEU A 142 -0.32 -0.82 25.06
CA LEU A 142 -1.66 -0.30 25.36
C LEU A 142 -1.52 0.47 26.67
N SER A 143 -1.92 1.74 26.69
CA SER A 143 -1.81 2.58 27.87
C SER A 143 -2.69 2.00 28.97
N THR A 144 -2.12 1.12 29.79
CA THR A 144 -2.69 0.72 31.07
C THR A 144 -2.57 1.94 31.96
N THR A 145 -3.72 2.56 32.24
CA THR A 145 -3.84 3.70 33.15
C THR A 145 -3.42 3.31 34.56
N LEU A 146 -2.14 3.49 34.92
CA LEU A 146 -1.66 3.54 36.29
C LEU A 146 -0.47 4.51 36.38
N SER A 147 -0.79 5.75 36.75
CA SER A 147 0.03 6.79 37.37
C SER A 147 1.53 6.56 37.62
N SER A 148 2.40 7.44 37.08
CA SER A 148 3.20 8.42 37.86
C SER A 148 4.26 9.14 37.00
N HIS A 149 4.13 10.47 36.92
CA HIS A 149 5.17 11.51 36.75
C HIS A 149 6.24 11.37 35.65
N GLY A 150 6.08 12.15 34.57
CA GLY A 150 7.20 12.56 33.71
C GLY A 150 6.79 13.11 32.34
N HIS A 151 6.56 14.42 32.26
CA HIS A 151 6.57 15.26 31.04
C HIS A 151 5.68 14.83 29.85
N SER A 152 4.39 15.20 29.90
CA SER A 152 3.50 15.24 28.73
C SER A 152 3.44 16.67 28.18
N LEU A 153 4.20 16.94 27.12
CA LEU A 153 3.94 18.06 26.22
C LEU A 153 3.45 17.46 24.90
N LEU A 154 2.24 17.87 24.49
CA LEU A 154 1.52 17.49 23.26
C LEU A 154 0.56 16.28 23.35
N GLN A 155 -0.33 16.28 24.34
CA GLN A 155 -1.58 15.53 24.21
C GLN A 155 -2.65 16.44 23.56
N LYS A 156 -2.61 16.54 22.23
CA LYS A 156 -3.71 17.12 21.44
C LYS A 156 -4.55 15.97 20.90
N ARG A 157 -5.74 15.77 21.47
CA ARG A 157 -6.76 14.86 20.93
C ARG A 157 -7.01 15.17 19.44
N PRO A 158 -7.05 14.18 18.53
CA PRO A 158 -7.65 14.39 17.23
C PRO A 158 -9.15 14.06 17.34
N ASP A 159 -9.96 15.06 17.73
CA ASP A 159 -11.42 15.06 17.46
C ASP A 159 -11.72 15.47 16.00
N THR A 160 -10.74 15.33 15.10
CA THR A 160 -10.87 15.59 13.67
C THR A 160 -11.19 14.28 12.95
N SER A 161 -12.49 14.11 12.65
CA SER A 161 -13.05 12.96 11.95
C SER A 161 -12.20 12.51 10.75
N ILE A 162 -12.10 11.20 10.55
CA ILE A 162 -11.47 10.57 9.37
C ILE A 162 -11.97 11.18 8.05
N GLN A 163 -13.20 11.71 8.02
CA GLN A 163 -13.75 12.46 6.88
C GLN A 163 -12.91 13.69 6.49
N GLN A 164 -12.24 14.36 7.44
CA GLN A 164 -11.37 15.49 7.11
C GLN A 164 -10.13 15.06 6.32
N TYR A 165 -9.58 13.85 6.50
CA TYR A 165 -8.48 13.36 5.67
C TYR A 165 -8.92 13.05 4.23
N PHE A 166 -10.16 12.57 4.07
CA PHE A 166 -10.80 12.46 2.75
C PHE A 166 -11.10 13.84 2.12
N HIS A 167 -11.20 14.90 2.94
CA HIS A 167 -11.42 16.29 2.48
C HIS A 167 -10.15 17.14 2.38
N THR A 168 -9.02 16.79 3.02
CA THR A 168 -7.75 17.53 2.92
C THR A 168 -6.83 17.04 1.82
N ALA A 169 -7.21 16.00 1.07
CA ALA A 169 -6.59 15.64 -0.21
C ALA A 169 -6.95 16.61 -1.35
N HIS A 170 -7.25 17.87 -1.04
CA HIS A 170 -7.25 18.94 -2.03
C HIS A 170 -5.83 19.09 -2.60
N PRO A 171 -5.67 19.38 -3.90
CA PRO A 171 -4.38 19.74 -4.45
C PRO A 171 -4.02 21.11 -3.87
N GLY A 172 -3.31 21.11 -2.74
CA GLY A 172 -2.52 22.28 -2.39
C GLY A 172 -1.55 22.50 -3.54
N ASN A 173 -1.53 23.71 -4.08
CA ASN A 173 -0.53 24.21 -5.04
C ASN A 173 0.87 24.21 -4.39
N TYR A 174 1.35 23.04 -3.96
CA TYR A 174 2.70 22.86 -3.50
C TYR A 174 3.53 22.56 -4.75
N PRO A 175 4.49 23.43 -5.11
CA PRO A 175 5.35 23.17 -6.24
C PRO A 175 6.00 21.81 -6.04
N GLU A 176 5.95 20.95 -7.07
CA GLU A 176 6.59 19.64 -7.05
C GLU A 176 8.09 19.84 -6.83
N SER A 177 8.52 19.72 -5.58
CA SER A 177 9.94 19.87 -5.25
C SER A 177 10.74 18.75 -5.94
N PRO A 178 11.80 19.07 -6.71
CA PRO A 178 12.68 18.08 -7.34
C PRO A 178 13.41 17.17 -6.33
N ALA A 179 13.34 17.48 -5.03
CA ALA A 179 14.00 16.76 -3.96
C ALA A 179 13.24 15.52 -3.44
N LYS A 180 12.07 15.16 -3.99
CA LYS A 180 11.16 14.10 -3.47
C LYS A 180 11.77 12.69 -3.31
N TYR A 181 12.92 12.42 -3.95
CA TYR A 181 13.64 11.14 -3.82
C TYR A 181 14.95 11.23 -3.03
N ARG A 182 15.36 12.43 -2.61
CA ARG A 182 16.64 12.71 -1.94
C ARG A 182 16.59 12.54 -0.42
N SER A 183 15.41 12.35 0.18
CA SER A 183 15.26 12.31 1.65
C SER A 183 15.21 10.91 2.28
N ARG A 184 14.80 9.86 1.55
CA ARG A 184 14.73 8.50 2.10
C ARG A 184 16.13 7.88 2.17
N PHE A 185 16.48 7.31 3.33
CA PHE A 185 17.83 6.84 3.68
C PHE A 185 18.88 7.95 3.76
N ARG A 186 18.49 9.14 4.23
CA ARG A 186 19.46 10.19 4.55
C ARG A 186 20.36 9.70 5.68
N ASN A 187 21.65 9.78 5.44
CA ASN A 187 22.65 9.56 6.47
C ASN A 187 23.23 10.93 6.81
N ASP A 188 22.53 11.67 7.67
CA ASP A 188 23.02 12.91 8.25
C ASP A 188 23.20 12.73 9.75
N LEU A 189 23.88 13.67 10.42
CA LEU A 189 24.13 13.57 11.86
C LEU A 189 22.84 13.46 12.71
N SER A 190 21.68 13.77 12.14
CA SER A 190 20.38 13.75 12.81
C SER A 190 19.50 12.55 12.45
N HIS A 191 19.89 11.69 11.52
CA HIS A 191 19.06 10.58 11.05
C HIS A 191 19.89 9.36 10.66
N ASP A 192 19.67 8.25 11.38
CA ASP A 192 20.17 6.92 11.00
C ASP A 192 19.12 6.24 10.10
N PRO A 193 19.45 5.89 8.84
CA PRO A 193 18.56 5.15 7.95
C PRO A 193 17.98 3.86 8.54
N GLY A 194 18.64 3.25 9.53
CA GLY A 194 18.15 2.07 10.23
C GLY A 194 16.77 2.27 10.90
N TYR A 195 16.44 3.50 11.31
CA TYR A 195 15.15 3.81 11.93
C TYR A 195 13.96 3.74 10.97
N GLU A 196 14.19 3.75 9.66
CA GLU A 196 13.12 3.60 8.67
C GLU A 196 12.63 2.14 8.53
N GLY A 197 13.29 1.18 9.20
CA GLY A 197 13.05 -0.26 9.02
C GLY A 197 11.81 -0.78 9.77
N TRP A 198 11.09 -1.71 9.16
CA TRP A 198 9.83 -2.29 9.68
C TRP A 198 9.99 -3.75 10.13
N GLY A 199 11.19 -4.14 10.56
CA GLY A 199 11.50 -5.53 10.90
C GLY A 199 11.83 -6.37 9.68
N ASP A 200 11.99 -7.66 9.88
CA ASP A 200 12.24 -8.65 8.82
C ASP A 200 11.37 -9.90 9.01
N GLU A 201 11.46 -10.84 8.07
CA GLU A 201 10.86 -12.18 8.16
C GLU A 201 9.36 -12.16 8.49
N ILE A 202 8.96 -12.92 9.51
CA ILE A 202 7.56 -13.15 9.89
C ILE A 202 6.89 -11.86 10.39
N PRO A 203 7.48 -11.05 11.30
CA PRO A 203 6.87 -9.77 11.70
C PRO A 203 6.66 -8.80 10.53
N HIS A 204 7.62 -8.71 9.60
CA HIS A 204 7.49 -7.85 8.43
C HIS A 204 6.37 -8.33 7.50
N TYR A 205 6.20 -9.65 7.34
CA TYR A 205 5.10 -10.23 6.58
C TYR A 205 3.72 -9.78 7.10
N TYR A 206 3.49 -9.79 8.42
CA TYR A 206 2.22 -9.33 9.00
C TYR A 206 1.99 -7.83 8.80
N ILE A 207 3.04 -7.01 8.92
CA ILE A 207 2.97 -5.58 8.61
C ILE A 207 2.60 -5.37 7.13
N MET A 208 3.24 -6.10 6.22
CA MET A 208 2.92 -6.05 4.80
C MET A 208 1.45 -6.41 4.54
N GLN A 209 0.96 -7.47 5.18
CA GLN A 209 -0.44 -7.89 5.08
C GLN A 209 -1.42 -6.80 5.53
N ASP A 210 -1.15 -6.14 6.64
CA ASP A 210 -1.97 -5.01 7.11
C ASP A 210 -1.90 -3.82 6.14
N MET A 211 -0.69 -3.44 5.70
CA MET A 211 -0.45 -2.31 4.80
C MET A 211 -1.05 -2.51 3.41
N MET A 212 -1.18 -3.75 2.93
CA MET A 212 -1.83 -4.06 1.67
C MET A 212 -3.36 -3.86 1.70
N LYS A 213 -3.94 -3.45 2.84
CA LYS A 213 -5.32 -2.94 2.89
C LYS A 213 -5.45 -1.48 2.46
N LEU A 214 -4.35 -0.74 2.39
CA LEU A 214 -4.38 0.63 1.88
C LEU A 214 -4.88 0.64 0.43
N ASP A 215 -5.84 1.51 0.14
CA ASP A 215 -6.35 1.65 -1.21
C ASP A 215 -5.30 2.33 -2.14
N PRO A 216 -5.50 2.28 -3.47
CA PRO A 216 -4.55 2.86 -4.42
C PRO A 216 -4.25 4.35 -4.18
N GLY A 217 -5.19 5.15 -3.67
CA GLY A 217 -5.00 6.56 -3.36
C GLY A 217 -4.19 6.78 -2.10
N GLN A 218 -4.46 6.00 -1.04
CA GLN A 218 -3.72 6.05 0.21
C GLN A 218 -2.25 5.67 0.03
N ILE A 219 -1.96 4.64 -0.78
CA ILE A 219 -0.58 4.26 -1.13
C ILE A 219 0.15 5.42 -1.82
N LEU A 220 -0.49 6.09 -2.78
CA LEU A 220 0.11 7.25 -3.44
C LEU A 220 0.36 8.40 -2.46
N TRP A 221 -0.60 8.67 -1.58
CA TRP A 221 -0.46 9.73 -0.58
C TRP A 221 0.72 9.47 0.36
N LEU A 222 0.81 8.27 0.93
CA LEU A 222 1.91 7.88 1.81
C LEU A 222 3.25 7.91 1.07
N ARG A 223 3.29 7.40 -0.16
CA ARG A 223 4.50 7.45 -0.97
C ARG A 223 5.00 8.87 -1.19
N ASP A 224 4.10 9.81 -1.43
CA ASP A 224 4.44 11.19 -1.83
C ASP A 224 4.65 12.13 -0.62
N HIS A 225 4.03 11.85 0.54
CA HIS A 225 3.99 12.77 1.69
C HIS A 225 4.57 12.19 2.99
N ALA A 226 4.58 10.87 3.18
CA ALA A 226 5.16 10.23 4.35
C ALA A 226 6.60 9.77 4.04
N LEU A 227 7.55 10.64 4.38
CA LEU A 227 8.97 10.44 4.12
C LEU A 227 9.67 9.71 5.27
N LEU A 228 9.10 9.79 6.48
CA LEU A 228 9.61 9.15 7.69
C LEU A 228 8.67 8.03 8.13
N LYS A 229 9.25 7.01 8.77
CA LYS A 229 8.49 5.89 9.35
C LYS A 229 7.40 6.36 10.31
N GLU A 230 7.71 7.31 11.18
CA GLU A 230 6.78 7.85 12.18
C GLU A 230 5.52 8.46 11.53
N GLN A 231 5.66 9.11 10.36
CA GLN A 231 4.54 9.69 9.62
C GLN A 231 3.62 8.60 9.05
N VAL A 232 4.19 7.47 8.62
CA VAL A 232 3.42 6.30 8.18
C VAL A 232 2.72 5.66 9.39
N GLU A 233 3.40 5.54 10.53
CA GLU A 233 2.82 5.01 11.77
C GLU A 233 1.64 5.88 12.24
N GLU A 234 1.82 7.21 12.28
CA GLU A 234 0.75 8.16 12.65
C GLU A 234 -0.46 8.04 11.71
N TYR A 235 -0.22 7.96 10.40
CA TYR A 235 -1.29 7.78 9.43
C TYR A 235 -2.05 6.47 9.67
N VAL A 236 -1.33 5.35 9.83
CA VAL A 236 -1.96 4.05 10.08
C VAL A 236 -2.72 4.03 11.41
N TRP A 237 -2.21 4.71 12.44
CA TRP A 237 -2.90 4.85 13.71
C TRP A 237 -4.21 5.63 13.56
N SER A 238 -4.23 6.65 12.71
CA SER A 238 -5.45 7.44 12.43
C SER A 238 -6.57 6.61 11.75
N LEU A 239 -6.24 5.49 11.12
CA LEU A 239 -7.23 4.58 10.53
C LEU A 239 -8.02 3.80 11.58
N GLY A 240 -7.46 3.62 12.79
CA GLY A 240 -8.07 2.89 13.90
C GLY A 240 -7.59 1.44 14.06
N GLU A 241 -7.96 0.82 15.17
CA GLU A 241 -7.43 -0.49 15.60
C GLU A 241 -7.75 -1.63 14.62
N TRP A 242 -8.88 -1.55 13.89
CA TRP A 242 -9.28 -2.55 12.89
C TRP A 242 -8.26 -2.73 11.76
N PHE A 243 -7.40 -1.72 11.53
CA PHE A 243 -6.38 -1.76 10.50
C PHE A 243 -5.25 -2.74 10.87
N ARG A 244 -5.00 -2.99 12.16
CA ARG A 244 -3.89 -3.84 12.59
C ARG A 244 -4.32 -5.29 12.79
N ASN A 245 -3.38 -6.22 12.64
CA ASN A 245 -3.57 -7.65 12.88
C ASN A 245 -4.76 -8.24 12.10
N ASN A 246 -4.98 -7.72 10.89
CA ASN A 246 -6.07 -8.11 10.01
C ASN A 246 -5.61 -7.87 8.58
N GLY A 247 -4.93 -8.83 7.96
CA GLY A 247 -4.36 -8.64 6.62
C GLY A 247 -5.38 -8.37 5.51
N GLU A 248 -4.88 -8.02 4.33
CA GLU A 248 -5.68 -7.89 3.10
C GLU A 248 -6.39 -9.20 2.71
N THR A 249 -7.60 -9.14 2.17
CA THR A 249 -8.33 -10.36 1.75
C THR A 249 -8.46 -10.56 0.24
N PHE A 250 -8.02 -9.61 -0.58
CA PHE A 250 -8.12 -9.69 -2.03
C PHE A 250 -7.37 -10.90 -2.58
N GLY A 251 -6.14 -11.15 -2.14
CA GLY A 251 -5.32 -12.27 -2.62
C GLY A 251 -5.99 -13.62 -2.38
N ASP A 252 -6.50 -13.83 -1.17
CA ASP A 252 -7.21 -15.05 -0.78
C ASP A 252 -8.53 -15.21 -1.56
N THR A 253 -9.25 -14.10 -1.76
CA THR A 253 -10.52 -14.11 -2.51
C THR A 253 -10.29 -14.39 -3.98
N LEU A 254 -9.20 -13.86 -4.56
CA LEU A 254 -8.80 -14.13 -5.93
C LEU A 254 -8.48 -15.62 -6.11
N GLU A 255 -7.70 -16.20 -5.21
CA GLU A 255 -7.38 -17.64 -5.22
C GLU A 255 -8.65 -18.49 -5.15
N TYR A 256 -9.57 -18.16 -4.25
CA TYR A 256 -10.88 -18.81 -4.15
C TYR A 256 -11.63 -18.81 -5.50
N VAL A 257 -11.74 -17.64 -6.14
CA VAL A 257 -12.45 -17.48 -7.42
C VAL A 257 -11.72 -18.17 -8.58
N MET A 258 -10.38 -18.20 -8.58
CA MET A 258 -9.62 -18.95 -9.59
C MET A 258 -9.87 -20.46 -9.48
N ASN A 259 -9.86 -20.99 -8.25
CA ASN A 259 -10.15 -22.40 -7.99
C ASN A 259 -11.57 -22.78 -8.44
N GLU A 260 -12.57 -21.94 -8.21
CA GLU A 260 -13.94 -22.16 -8.71
C GLU A 260 -14.04 -22.13 -10.25
N ARG A 261 -13.14 -21.40 -10.92
CA ARG A 261 -13.03 -21.38 -12.39
C ARG A 261 -12.20 -22.54 -12.93
N GLY A 262 -11.66 -23.41 -12.06
CA GLY A 262 -10.79 -24.52 -12.46
C GLY A 262 -9.40 -24.08 -12.92
N LEU A 263 -8.93 -22.90 -12.50
CA LEU A 263 -7.61 -22.35 -12.82
C LEU A 263 -6.70 -22.41 -11.60
N GLU A 264 -5.45 -22.81 -11.80
CA GLU A 264 -4.44 -22.76 -10.75
C GLU A 264 -3.93 -21.32 -10.56
N VAL A 265 -3.97 -20.81 -9.33
CA VAL A 265 -3.57 -19.42 -9.04
C VAL A 265 -2.08 -19.17 -9.33
N GLY A 266 -1.23 -20.20 -9.20
CA GLY A 266 0.20 -20.12 -9.50
C GLY A 266 0.47 -19.91 -10.99
N GLU A 267 -0.17 -20.70 -11.86
CA GLU A 267 -0.14 -20.50 -13.32
C GLU A 267 -0.68 -19.13 -13.72
N PHE A 268 -1.81 -18.72 -13.14
CA PHE A 268 -2.38 -17.40 -13.37
C PHE A 268 -1.41 -16.26 -13.02
N ARG A 269 -0.79 -16.30 -11.83
CA ARG A 269 0.21 -15.29 -11.43
C ARG A 269 1.45 -15.33 -12.30
N SER A 270 1.83 -16.51 -12.79
CA SER A 270 2.96 -16.68 -13.71
C SER A 270 2.65 -16.03 -15.06
N ALA A 271 1.44 -16.20 -15.59
CA ALA A 271 0.98 -15.52 -16.81
C ALA A 271 0.95 -13.98 -16.65
N VAL A 272 0.54 -13.47 -15.48
CA VAL A 272 0.61 -12.03 -15.18
C VAL A 272 2.06 -11.51 -15.14
N ALA A 273 2.97 -12.30 -14.56
CA ALA A 273 4.38 -11.95 -14.50
C ALA A 273 5.04 -11.99 -15.89
N ALA A 274 4.67 -12.98 -16.72
CA ALA A 274 5.12 -13.14 -18.09
C ALA A 274 4.55 -12.10 -19.07
N ARG A 275 3.52 -11.34 -18.66
CA ARG A 275 2.75 -10.40 -19.51
C ARG A 275 1.90 -11.09 -20.57
N ASP A 276 1.55 -12.37 -20.36
CA ASP A 276 0.52 -13.04 -21.16
C ASP A 276 -0.89 -12.58 -20.74
N MET A 277 -1.03 -12.12 -19.50
CA MET A 277 -2.24 -11.52 -18.94
C MET A 277 -1.90 -10.27 -18.11
N GLY A 278 -2.88 -9.41 -17.86
CA GLY A 278 -2.70 -8.22 -17.04
C GLY A 278 -2.95 -6.92 -17.80
N ILE A 279 -2.34 -5.83 -17.31
CA ILE A 279 -2.55 -4.49 -17.88
C ILE A 279 -1.80 -4.37 -19.20
N VAL A 280 -0.54 -4.79 -19.20
CA VAL A 280 0.35 -4.77 -20.36
C VAL A 280 0.52 -6.19 -20.87
N LEU A 281 0.40 -6.34 -22.18
CA LEU A 281 0.56 -7.62 -22.87
C LEU A 281 1.74 -7.49 -23.84
N ASP A 282 2.52 -8.56 -23.96
CA ASP A 282 3.60 -8.68 -24.95
C ASP A 282 3.10 -9.18 -26.31
#